data_AF-A0A351F0Y7-F1
#
_entry.id   AF-A0A351F0Y7-F1
#
_cell.length_a   1.000
_cell.length_b   1.000
_cell.length_c   1.000
_cell.angle_alpha   90.00
_cell.angle_beta   90.00
_cell.angle_gamma   90.00
#
_symmetry.space_group_name_H-M   'P 1'
#
loop_
_entity.id
_entity.type
_entity.pdbx_description
1 polymer ?
#
loop_
_entity_poly.entity_id
_entity_poly.type
_entity_poly.pdbx_seq_one_letter_code
_entity_poly.pdbx_strand_id
1 'polypeptide(L)'
;MIKYTYSIFLVLIGISTFMACNKTKYPVFCIWKIDKISGKNPFMENAVEVKIFEDHIVFMNKNQSMTFPVLIRDKHMVLQSKTTKWLFTIDQQDDNTLMIKEKYAVSPFWILLKK
;
A
#
# COMPACT_ATOMS: atom_id res chain seq x y z
N MET A 1 39.58 -41.56 7.83
CA MET A 1 38.18 -41.97 8.02
C MET A 1 37.59 -41.07 9.10
N ILE A 2 36.53 -40.27 8.96
CA ILE A 2 35.57 -39.98 7.89
C ILE A 2 35.27 -38.47 7.97
N LYS A 3 35.20 -37.82 6.81
CA LYS A 3 34.75 -36.43 6.63
C LYS A 3 33.23 -36.39 6.85
N TYR A 4 32.75 -35.51 7.73
CA TYR A 4 31.35 -35.08 7.69
C TYR A 4 31.32 -33.55 7.53
N THR A 5 31.24 -33.20 6.25
CA THR A 5 30.60 -32.00 5.72
C THR A 5 29.40 -31.61 6.56
N TYR A 6 29.53 -30.54 7.34
CA TYR A 6 28.38 -29.84 7.87
C TYR A 6 27.63 -29.20 6.70
N SER A 7 26.64 -29.96 6.21
CA SER A 7 25.31 -29.49 5.82
C SER A 7 25.22 -27.98 5.75
N ILE A 8 25.23 -27.35 4.57
CA ILE A 8 24.02 -27.22 3.73
C ILE A 8 22.76 -27.09 4.60
N PHE A 9 22.81 -26.19 5.58
CA PHE A 9 21.67 -25.86 6.45
C PHE A 9 21.60 -24.33 6.64
N LEU A 10 21.77 -23.60 5.53
CA LEU A 10 21.67 -22.14 5.48
C LEU A 10 21.02 -21.67 4.17
N VAL A 11 20.16 -22.50 3.58
CA VAL A 11 19.45 -22.25 2.31
C VAL A 11 17.92 -22.25 2.49
N LEU A 12 17.40 -22.30 3.73
CA LEU A 12 15.96 -22.48 3.97
C LEU A 12 15.32 -21.51 4.98
N ILE A 13 15.93 -20.35 5.22
CA ILE A 13 15.28 -19.27 5.95
C ILE A 13 15.30 -18.03 5.06
N GLY A 14 14.22 -17.85 4.30
CA GLY A 14 14.05 -16.65 3.47
C GLY A 14 12.84 -16.64 2.55
N ILE A 15 11.89 -17.59 2.67
CA ILE A 15 10.72 -17.70 1.77
C ILE A 15 9.39 -17.63 2.54
N SER A 16 9.29 -16.83 3.59
CA SER A 16 8.06 -16.74 4.38
C SER A 16 7.64 -15.32 4.79
N THR A 17 8.00 -14.30 4.01
CA THR A 17 7.33 -12.99 4.09
C THR A 17 6.41 -12.76 2.90
N PHE A 18 5.64 -13.78 2.52
CA PHE A 18 4.33 -13.52 1.90
C PHE A 18 3.42 -13.04 3.02
N MET A 19 3.51 -11.75 3.35
CA MET A 19 2.59 -11.06 4.26
C MET A 19 1.18 -11.25 3.71
N ALA A 20 0.44 -12.15 4.36
CA ALA A 20 -0.90 -12.51 3.96
C ALA A 20 -1.86 -11.36 4.28
N CYS A 21 -2.28 -10.64 3.25
CA CYS A 21 -3.31 -9.59 3.28
C CYS A 21 -4.71 -10.05 3.70
N ASN A 22 -4.85 -11.29 4.17
CA ASN A 22 -6.13 -11.93 4.44
C ASN A 22 -6.52 -11.90 5.92
N LYS A 23 -5.72 -11.31 6.82
CA LYS A 23 -6.00 -11.34 8.27
C LYS A 23 -5.84 -10.02 9.02
N THR A 24 -5.41 -8.95 8.37
CA THR A 24 -5.30 -7.64 9.03
C THR A 24 -6.59 -6.84 8.82
N LYS A 25 -7.15 -6.31 9.91
CA LYS A 25 -8.30 -5.39 9.92
C LYS A 25 -8.03 -4.08 9.14
N TYR A 26 -6.76 -3.84 8.80
CA TYR A 26 -6.28 -2.65 8.10
C TYR A 26 -5.43 -3.06 6.89
N PRO A 27 -5.39 -2.23 5.83
CA PRO A 27 -4.72 -2.56 4.57
C PRO A 27 -3.18 -2.45 4.64
N VAL A 28 -2.61 -2.44 5.84
CA VAL A 28 -1.19 -2.27 6.09
C VAL A 28 -0.44 -3.54 5.67
N PHE A 29 0.72 -3.35 5.06
CA PHE A 29 1.56 -4.39 4.45
C PHE A 29 0.89 -5.12 3.27
N CYS A 30 0.07 -4.41 2.51
CA CYS A 30 -0.62 -4.96 1.34
C CYS A 30 -0.33 -4.22 0.04
N ILE A 31 -0.26 -5.01 -1.02
CA ILE A 31 -0.17 -4.55 -2.41
C ILE A 31 -1.59 -4.54 -2.97
N TRP A 32 -1.99 -3.42 -3.54
CA TRP A 32 -3.28 -3.22 -4.16
C TRP A 32 -3.11 -2.68 -5.58
N LYS A 33 -3.90 -3.18 -6.53
CA LYS A 33 -4.00 -2.63 -7.88
C LYS A 33 -5.00 -1.49 -7.89
N ILE A 34 -4.70 -0.43 -8.64
CA ILE A 34 -5.62 0.67 -8.87
C ILE A 34 -6.61 0.24 -9.95
N ASP A 35 -7.89 0.16 -9.60
CA ASP A 35 -8.99 -0.10 -10.53
C ASP A 35 -9.49 1.19 -11.16
N LYS A 36 -9.68 2.24 -10.34
CA LYS A 36 -10.23 3.53 -10.81
C LYS A 36 -9.78 4.71 -9.96
N ILE A 37 -9.62 5.87 -10.60
CA ILE A 37 -9.29 7.15 -9.95
C ILE A 37 -10.32 8.21 -10.38
N SER A 38 -10.73 9.08 -9.45
CA SER A 38 -11.79 10.08 -9.68
C SER A 38 -11.37 11.37 -10.36
N GLY A 39 -10.08 11.70 -10.36
CA GLY A 39 -9.58 12.99 -10.78
C GLY A 39 -8.10 12.98 -11.14
N LYS A 40 -7.61 14.14 -11.59
CA LYS A 40 -6.20 14.34 -11.93
C LYS A 40 -5.44 14.79 -10.69
N ASN A 41 -4.65 13.88 -10.13
CA ASN A 41 -3.64 14.22 -9.14
C ASN A 41 -2.29 13.91 -9.77
N PRO A 42 -1.40 14.90 -9.98
CA PRO A 42 -0.15 14.69 -10.73
C PRO A 42 0.76 13.63 -10.10
N PHE A 43 0.59 13.34 -8.81
CA PHE A 43 1.35 12.34 -8.08
C PHE A 43 0.73 10.93 -8.13
N MET A 44 -0.52 10.80 -8.56
CA MET A 44 -1.28 9.55 -8.42
C MET A 44 -2.02 9.14 -9.70
N GLU A 45 -2.20 10.04 -10.67
CA GLU A 45 -2.99 9.81 -11.88
C GLU A 45 -2.45 8.68 -12.77
N ASN A 46 -1.14 8.43 -12.72
CA ASN A 46 -0.46 7.40 -13.51
C ASN A 46 -0.08 6.17 -12.68
N ALA A 47 -0.46 6.12 -11.41
CA ALA A 47 -0.17 4.98 -10.57
C ALA A 47 -1.03 3.79 -10.99
N VAL A 48 -0.41 2.61 -11.03
CA VAL A 48 -1.05 1.33 -11.38
C VAL A 48 -1.21 0.47 -10.13
N GLU A 49 -0.28 0.59 -9.18
CA GLU A 49 -0.28 -0.16 -7.94
C GLU A 49 0.00 0.76 -6.74
N VAL A 50 -0.51 0.35 -5.59
CA VAL A 50 -0.32 1.01 -4.30
C VAL A 50 0.13 -0.02 -3.29
N LYS A 51 1.26 0.23 -2.64
CA LYS A 51 1.73 -0.53 -1.48
C LYS A 51 1.54 0.30 -0.23
N ILE A 52 0.76 -0.19 0.71
CA ILE A 52 0.48 0.52 1.95
C ILE A 52 1.32 -0.12 3.05
N PHE A 53 2.19 0.65 3.69
CA PHE A 53 2.97 0.28 4.86
C PHE A 53 2.47 1.08 6.08
N GLU A 54 3.05 0.81 7.25
CA GLU A 54 2.61 1.43 8.51
C GLU A 54 2.92 2.94 8.56
N ASP A 55 4.06 3.33 8.01
CA ASP A 55 4.63 4.68 8.07
C ASP A 55 4.75 5.36 6.70
N HIS A 56 4.56 4.62 5.61
CA HIS A 56 4.56 5.18 4.26
C HIS A 56 3.63 4.44 3.29
N ILE A 57 3.29 5.09 2.19
CA ILE A 57 2.62 4.50 1.03
C ILE A 57 3.55 4.63 -0.17
N VAL A 58 3.54 3.64 -1.05
CA VAL A 58 4.28 3.67 -2.32
C VAL A 58 3.29 3.54 -3.46
N PHE A 59 3.18 4.59 -4.27
CA PHE A 59 2.49 4.56 -5.56
C PHE A 59 3.47 4.12 -6.63
N MET A 60 3.15 3.06 -7.36
CA MET A 60 4.00 2.52 -8.42
C MET A 60 3.35 2.72 -9.78
N ASN A 61 4.12 3.21 -10.74
CA ASN A 61 3.80 3.16 -12.16
C ASN A 61 4.82 2.25 -12.89
N LYS A 62 4.69 2.09 -14.21
CA LYS A 62 5.56 1.18 -14.99
C LYS A 62 7.06 1.50 -14.90
N ASN A 63 7.43 2.76 -14.66
CA ASN A 63 8.80 3.25 -14.79
C ASN A 63 9.34 3.94 -13.52
N GLN A 64 8.50 4.20 -12.53
CA GLN A 64 8.79 5.05 -11.36
C GLN A 64 7.95 4.62 -10.15
N SER A 65 8.49 4.89 -8.97
CA SER A 65 7.78 4.78 -7.70
C SER A 65 7.82 6.13 -6.97
N MET A 66 6.72 6.48 -6.32
CA MET A 66 6.60 7.66 -5.46
C MET A 66 6.22 7.22 -4.07
N THR A 67 7.01 7.63 -3.09
CA THR A 67 6.79 7.28 -1.68
C THR A 67 6.34 8.50 -0.90
N PHE A 68 5.27 8.35 -0.13
CA PHE A 68 4.76 9.40 0.76
C PHE A 68 4.70 8.87 2.18
N PRO A 69 5.23 9.61 3.17
CA PRO A 69 4.92 9.38 4.57
C PRO A 69 3.41 9.32 4.80
N VAL A 70 2.97 8.36 5.60
CA VAL A 70 1.57 8.15 5.92
C VAL A 70 1.37 7.97 7.42
N LEU A 71 0.26 8.49 7.93
CA LEU A 71 -0.23 8.16 9.26
C LEU A 71 -1.61 7.52 9.10
N ILE A 72 -1.73 6.24 9.47
CA ILE A 72 -2.99 5.50 9.43
C ILE A 72 -3.51 5.34 10.85
N ARG A 73 -4.74 5.79 11.10
CA ARG A 73 -5.43 5.59 12.37
C ARG A 73 -6.91 5.34 12.12
N ASP A 74 -7.40 4.21 12.63
CA ASP A 74 -8.77 3.74 12.37
C ASP A 74 -9.06 3.67 10.86
N LYS A 75 -10.09 4.40 10.39
CA LYS A 75 -10.46 4.51 8.98
C LYS A 75 -9.91 5.77 8.32
N HIS A 76 -8.90 6.40 8.90
CA HIS A 76 -8.32 7.64 8.39
C HIS A 76 -6.86 7.45 8.03
N MET A 77 -6.46 8.11 6.95
CA MET A 77 -5.10 8.09 6.43
C MET A 77 -4.67 9.51 6.10
N VAL A 78 -3.58 9.97 6.69
CA VAL A 78 -2.97 11.26 6.36
C VAL A 78 -1.75 11.00 5.49
N LEU A 79 -1.78 11.49 4.25
CA LEU A 79 -0.61 11.50 3.37
C LEU A 79 0.07 12.87 3.45
N GLN A 80 1.39 12.87 3.59
CA GLN A 80 2.15 14.10 3.76
C GLN A 80 3.23 14.23 2.67
N SER A 81 3.27 15.39 2.02
CA SER A 81 4.42 15.87 1.26
C SER A 81 5.15 16.98 2.03
N LYS A 82 6.21 17.55 1.46
CA LYS A 82 6.91 18.70 2.06
C LYS A 82 5.99 19.91 2.26
N THR A 83 5.02 20.11 1.38
CA THR A 83 4.20 21.32 1.31
C THR A 83 2.73 21.08 1.60
N THR A 84 2.27 19.84 1.56
CA THR A 84 0.84 19.51 1.54
C THR A 84 0.56 18.32 2.43
N LYS A 85 -0.56 18.38 3.16
CA LYS A 85 -1.12 17.25 3.89
C LYS A 85 -2.50 16.95 3.33
N TRP A 86 -2.72 15.71 2.92
CA TRP A 86 -3.99 15.23 2.44
C TRP A 86 -4.58 14.27 3.47
N LEU A 87 -5.83 14.48 3.84
CA LEU A 87 -6.55 13.58 4.74
C LEU A 87 -7.51 12.73 3.91
N PHE A 88 -7.44 11.43 4.09
CA PHE A 88 -8.27 10.44 3.42
C PHE A 88 -9.06 9.62 4.43
N THR A 89 -10.23 9.14 4.00
CA THR A 89 -10.94 8.02 4.62
C THR A 89 -10.65 6.74 3.87
N ILE A 90 -10.54 5.65 4.61
CA ILE A 90 -10.37 4.28 4.11
C ILE A 90 -11.69 3.56 4.32
N ASP A 91 -12.38 3.25 3.22
CA ASP A 91 -13.64 2.53 3.18
C ASP A 91 -13.44 1.16 2.53
N GLN A 92 -13.38 0.11 3.34
CA GLN A 92 -13.37 -1.27 2.85
C GLN A 92 -14.80 -1.65 2.43
N GLN A 93 -15.00 -1.90 1.14
CA GLN A 93 -16.32 -2.26 0.58
C GLN A 93 -16.57 -3.76 0.65
N ASP A 94 -15.53 -4.57 0.44
CA ASP A 94 -15.52 -6.03 0.57
C ASP A 94 -14.09 -6.54 0.87
N ASP A 95 -13.87 -7.85 0.88
CA ASP A 95 -12.55 -8.45 1.20
C ASP A 95 -11.44 -8.12 0.19
N ASN A 96 -11.83 -7.70 -1.01
CA ASN A 96 -10.97 -7.47 -2.17
C ASN A 96 -11.03 -6.03 -2.70
N THR A 97 -11.96 -5.20 -2.22
CA THR A 97 -12.17 -3.83 -2.69
C THR A 97 -12.01 -2.82 -1.56
N LEU A 98 -11.12 -1.86 -1.77
CA LEU A 98 -10.80 -0.79 -0.84
C LEU A 98 -10.96 0.56 -1.55
N MET A 99 -11.67 1.50 -0.95
CA MET A 99 -11.78 2.87 -1.46
C MET A 99 -11.05 3.82 -0.53
N ILE A 100 -10.15 4.62 -1.08
CA ILE A 100 -9.47 5.71 -0.38
C ILE A 100 -10.03 7.02 -0.91
N LYS A 101 -10.63 7.85 -0.06
CA LYS A 101 -11.33 9.07 -0.46
C LYS A 101 -10.87 10.28 0.33
N GLU A 102 -10.54 11.37 -0.35
CA GLU A 102 -10.12 12.62 0.27
C GLU A 102 -11.26 13.23 1.08
N LYS A 103 -10.93 13.72 2.27
CA LYS A 103 -11.84 14.35 3.19
C LYS A 103 -11.79 15.87 3.00
N TYR A 104 -12.95 16.52 3.08
CA TYR A 104 -13.12 17.98 3.04
C TYR A 104 -12.88 18.70 1.69
N ALA A 105 -12.58 17.97 0.62
CA ALA A 105 -12.54 18.55 -0.73
C ALA A 105 -13.96 18.65 -1.32
N VAL A 106 -14.24 19.77 -2.00
CA VAL A 106 -15.53 20.02 -2.70
C VAL A 106 -15.77 18.99 -3.81
N SER A 107 -14.70 18.60 -4.51
CA SER A 107 -14.67 17.48 -5.45
C SER A 107 -13.60 16.49 -4.98
N PRO A 108 -13.97 15.53 -4.11
CA PRO A 108 -12.97 14.70 -3.42
C PRO A 108 -12.26 13.75 -4.37
N PHE A 109 -10.93 13.79 -4.31
CA PHE A 109 -10.11 12.79 -4.95
C PHE A 109 -10.33 11.42 -4.31
N TRP A 110 -10.57 10.39 -5.10
CA TRP A 110 -10.68 9.02 -4.59
C TRP A 110 -9.99 8.02 -5.50
N ILE A 111 -9.50 6.95 -4.88
CA ILE A 111 -8.84 5.82 -5.52
C ILE A 111 -9.60 4.56 -5.10
N LEU A 112 -10.03 3.78 -6.08
CA LEU A 112 -10.57 2.45 -5.90
C LEU A 112 -9.45 1.43 -6.12
N LEU A 113 -9.24 0.59 -5.13
CA LEU A 113 -8.18 -0.39 -5.04
C LEU A 113 -8.76 -1.81 -5.03
N LYS A 114 -8.16 -2.72 -5.78
CA LYS A 114 -8.51 -4.15 -5.84
C LYS A 114 -7.31 -5.05 -5.58
N LYS A 115 -7.51 -6.19 -4.94
CA LYS A 115 -6.49 -7.25 -4.80
C LYS A 115 -6.27 -8.02 -6.10
#